data_AF-Q117J5-F1
#
_entry.id   AF-Q117J5-F1
#
_cell.length_a   1.000
_cell.length_b   1.000
_cell.length_c   1.000
_cell.angle_alpha   90.00
_cell.angle_beta   90.00
_cell.angle_gamma   90.00
#
_symmetry.space_group_name_H-M   'P 1'
#
loop_
_entity.id
_entity.type
_entity.pdbx_description
1 polymer ?
#
loop_
_entity_poly.entity_id
_entity_poly.type
_entity_poly.pdbx_seq_one_letter_code
_entity_poly.pdbx_strand_id
1 'polypeptide(L)'
;MSADNGTIIVNENVFNGVSFRKIKYSSDNTVTFCGTPSQVNNTLKSNNGIVYESNANFFGSDRLKIFVQDFGKQDFINEQEFVWPIGALKSKTDIKNLEITVEPVNDAPILRGFSIVDSSLLTSETALKAIRSWLEIKGEVLGPSPNRQLLSKYTTGAYYEKTRRTINWLSRNRAYYTYEKPVVELVGNFQLSAKQATIDVGVYESPTLYIDGVIDESASRDGKKTYRFTLEFNNGKWKIANVILIS
;
A
#
# COMPACT_ATOMS: atom_id res chain seq x y z
N MET A 1 11.55 -12.20 26.71
CA MET A 1 10.56 -11.27 26.12
C MET A 1 10.03 -11.90 24.84
N SER A 2 8.77 -11.67 24.53
CA SER A 2 8.15 -12.09 23.28
C SER A 2 7.01 -11.16 22.91
N ALA A 3 6.60 -11.20 21.65
CA ALA A 3 5.37 -10.59 21.16
C ALA A 3 4.60 -11.62 20.34
N ASP A 4 3.26 -11.48 20.29
CA ASP A 4 2.42 -12.49 19.64
C ASP A 4 2.40 -12.29 18.11
N ASN A 5 2.62 -11.07 17.63
CA ASN A 5 2.53 -10.71 16.21
C ASN A 5 3.76 -9.93 15.69
N GLY A 6 4.90 -10.09 16.34
CA GLY A 6 6.16 -9.52 15.87
C GLY A 6 7.38 -10.09 16.55
N THR A 7 8.55 -9.71 16.06
CA THR A 7 9.86 -10.11 16.58
C THR A 7 10.40 -9.01 17.48
N ILE A 8 11.03 -9.41 18.60
CA ILE A 8 11.72 -8.47 19.49
C ILE A 8 13.22 -8.59 19.26
N ILE A 9 13.84 -7.47 18.90
CA ILE A 9 15.28 -7.36 18.68
C ILE A 9 15.88 -6.55 19.82
N VAL A 10 16.97 -7.06 20.40
CA VAL A 10 17.74 -6.35 21.43
C VAL A 10 18.97 -5.78 20.77
N ASN A 11 19.24 -4.48 20.97
CA ASN A 11 20.44 -3.85 20.45
C ASN A 11 21.68 -4.40 21.17
N GLU A 12 22.52 -5.08 20.40
CA GLU A 12 23.69 -5.79 20.90
C GLU A 12 24.90 -4.87 21.18
N ASN A 13 24.81 -3.60 20.74
CA ASN A 13 25.90 -2.61 20.77
C ASN A 13 25.63 -1.43 21.72
N VAL A 14 24.85 -1.64 22.79
CA VAL A 14 24.59 -0.60 23.78
C VAL A 14 25.83 -0.40 24.68
N PHE A 15 26.33 0.83 24.76
CA PHE A 15 27.43 1.19 25.67
C PHE A 15 27.06 0.87 27.13
N ASN A 16 27.90 0.11 27.83
CA ASN A 16 27.63 -0.45 29.15
C ASN A 16 26.30 -1.23 29.25
N GLY A 17 25.79 -1.72 28.12
CA GLY A 17 24.65 -2.61 28.04
C GLY A 17 25.02 -4.07 28.25
N VAL A 18 24.04 -4.94 28.00
CA VAL A 18 24.23 -6.39 28.06
C VAL A 18 25.03 -6.83 26.84
N SER A 19 26.09 -7.62 27.06
CA SER A 19 26.92 -8.14 25.97
C SER A 19 26.11 -9.04 25.05
N PHE A 20 26.32 -8.91 23.73
CA PHE A 20 25.69 -9.75 22.70
C PHE A 20 25.76 -11.26 23.00
N ARG A 21 26.86 -11.74 23.62
CA ARG A 21 27.03 -13.16 24.00
C ARG A 21 26.01 -13.65 25.05
N LYS A 22 25.38 -12.72 25.77
CA LYS A 22 24.35 -12.99 26.78
C LYS A 22 22.93 -12.73 26.26
N ILE A 23 22.78 -12.39 24.98
CA ILE A 23 21.49 -12.27 24.31
C ILE A 23 21.26 -13.59 23.54
N LYS A 24 20.10 -14.20 23.75
CA LYS A 24 19.72 -15.47 23.14
C LYS A 24 18.36 -15.33 22.49
N TYR A 25 18.29 -15.70 21.23
CA TYR A 25 17.05 -15.82 20.46
C TYR A 25 16.69 -17.31 20.35
N SER A 26 15.46 -17.64 20.67
CA SER A 26 14.92 -19.00 20.64
C SER A 26 14.03 -19.20 19.42
N SER A 27 13.81 -20.46 19.02
CA SER A 27 12.95 -20.81 17.88
C SER A 27 11.46 -20.48 18.06
N ASP A 28 11.04 -20.20 19.29
CA ASP A 28 9.67 -19.82 19.65
C ASP A 28 9.45 -18.29 19.65
N ASN A 29 10.33 -17.53 18.98
CA ASN A 29 10.29 -16.06 18.91
C ASN A 29 10.40 -15.38 20.30
N THR A 30 11.06 -16.05 21.24
CA THR A 30 11.45 -15.43 22.51
C THR A 30 12.90 -14.94 22.45
N VAL A 31 13.15 -13.76 23.01
CA VAL A 31 14.49 -13.25 23.28
C VAL A 31 14.74 -13.18 24.78
N THR A 32 15.84 -13.75 25.22
CA THR A 32 16.30 -13.69 26.61
C THR A 32 17.64 -13.02 26.66
N PHE A 33 17.82 -12.11 27.60
CA PHE A 33 19.12 -11.52 27.87
C PHE A 33 19.32 -11.34 29.38
N CYS A 34 20.56 -11.48 29.83
CA CYS A 34 20.91 -11.46 31.24
C CYS A 34 22.18 -10.64 31.46
N GLY A 35 22.22 -9.87 32.56
CA GLY A 35 23.36 -9.04 32.94
C GLY A 35 23.19 -8.51 34.35
N THR A 36 24.09 -7.61 34.76
CA THR A 36 23.89 -6.86 36.01
C THR A 36 22.65 -5.95 35.89
N PRO A 37 22.02 -5.54 37.00
CA PRO A 37 20.90 -4.61 36.95
C PRO A 37 21.21 -3.32 36.16
N SER A 38 22.44 -2.81 36.28
CA SER A 38 22.89 -1.64 35.52
C SER A 38 22.96 -1.93 34.02
N GLN A 39 23.53 -3.06 33.60
CA GLN A 39 23.62 -3.43 32.17
C GLN A 39 22.24 -3.62 31.54
N VAL A 40 21.34 -4.31 32.23
CA VAL A 40 19.95 -4.52 31.77
C VAL A 40 19.25 -3.18 31.63
N ASN A 41 19.35 -2.31 32.64
CA ASN A 41 18.73 -0.98 32.60
C ASN A 41 19.33 -0.09 31.50
N ASN A 42 20.64 -0.11 31.27
CA ASN A 42 21.27 0.64 30.19
C ASN A 42 20.78 0.15 28.82
N THR A 43 20.63 -1.16 28.65
CA THR A 43 20.08 -1.76 27.41
C THR A 43 18.64 -1.30 27.17
N LEU A 44 17.77 -1.43 28.18
CA LEU A 44 16.36 -1.05 28.07
C LEU A 44 16.13 0.46 27.88
N LYS A 45 16.98 1.31 28.46
CA LYS A 45 16.88 2.78 28.34
C LYS A 45 17.50 3.33 27.07
N SER A 46 18.35 2.57 26.39
CA SER A 46 19.04 3.05 25.20
C SER A 46 18.04 3.32 24.08
N ASN A 47 18.33 4.32 23.26
CA ASN A 47 17.53 4.57 22.06
C ASN A 47 17.63 3.35 21.14
N ASN A 48 16.49 2.83 20.69
CA ASN A 48 16.40 1.56 19.97
C ASN A 48 17.07 0.38 20.71
N GLY A 49 17.13 0.45 22.05
CA GLY A 49 17.69 -0.62 22.88
C GLY A 49 16.90 -1.92 22.76
N ILE A 50 15.58 -1.79 22.64
CA ILE A 50 14.65 -2.83 22.25
C ILE A 50 13.88 -2.32 21.03
N VAL A 51 13.83 -3.12 19.96
CA VAL A 51 13.06 -2.85 18.76
C VAL A 51 12.00 -3.93 18.62
N TYR A 52 10.77 -3.53 18.39
CA TYR A 52 9.70 -4.43 17.96
C TYR A 52 9.53 -4.29 16.45
N GLU A 53 9.59 -5.40 15.73
CA GLU A 53 9.31 -5.49 14.31
C GLU A 53 8.06 -6.34 14.13
N SER A 54 6.98 -5.76 13.61
CA SER A 54 5.76 -6.52 13.36
C SER A 54 5.97 -7.59 12.28
N ASN A 55 5.18 -8.66 12.36
CA ASN A 55 5.08 -9.62 11.28
C ASN A 55 4.60 -8.92 10.00
N ALA A 56 5.00 -9.46 8.84
CA ALA A 56 4.59 -8.90 7.56
C ALA A 56 3.06 -8.76 7.47
N ASN A 57 2.59 -7.57 7.09
CA ASN A 57 1.18 -7.19 6.96
C ASN A 57 0.36 -7.22 8.27
N PHE A 58 1.00 -7.37 9.44
CA PHE A 58 0.28 -7.24 10.70
C PHE A 58 -0.04 -5.77 10.99
N PHE A 59 -1.31 -5.52 11.32
CA PHE A 59 -1.81 -4.26 11.86
C PHE A 59 -2.82 -4.57 12.96
N GLY A 60 -2.93 -3.68 13.94
CA GLY A 60 -3.76 -3.86 15.13
C GLY A 60 -2.96 -3.95 16.42
N SER A 61 -3.60 -4.47 17.46
CA SER A 61 -3.03 -4.56 18.81
C SER A 61 -2.18 -5.82 18.99
N ASP A 62 -0.97 -5.65 19.51
CA ASP A 62 -0.09 -6.71 19.97
C ASP A 62 0.37 -6.42 21.41
N ARG A 63 1.08 -7.37 22.02
CA ARG A 63 1.54 -7.26 23.40
C ARG A 63 2.96 -7.76 23.55
N LEU A 64 3.85 -6.87 23.97
CA LEU A 64 5.18 -7.26 24.45
C LEU A 64 5.05 -7.83 25.86
N LYS A 65 5.36 -9.12 25.99
CA LYS A 65 5.44 -9.86 27.25
C LYS A 65 6.88 -9.86 27.75
N ILE A 66 7.10 -9.29 28.93
CA ILE A 66 8.40 -9.22 29.58
C ILE A 66 8.36 -10.06 30.84
N PHE A 67 9.09 -11.17 30.83
CA PHE A 67 9.33 -12.01 32.01
C PHE A 67 10.71 -11.66 32.59
N VAL A 68 10.76 -11.42 33.89
CA VAL A 68 11.98 -11.11 34.63
C VAL A 68 12.14 -12.13 35.75
N GLN A 69 13.36 -12.58 36.00
CA GLN A 69 13.72 -13.40 37.15
C GLN A 69 15.02 -12.92 37.79
N ASP A 70 15.13 -13.01 39.11
CA ASP A 70 16.32 -12.61 39.86
C ASP A 70 17.32 -13.77 40.10
N PHE A 71 17.05 -14.95 39.52
CA PHE A 71 17.79 -16.21 39.69
C PHE A 71 17.93 -16.73 41.14
N GLY A 72 17.42 -16.02 42.15
CA GLY A 72 17.54 -16.43 43.55
C GLY A 72 19.01 -16.60 43.98
N LYS A 73 19.25 -17.47 44.96
CA LYS A 73 20.60 -17.81 45.47
C LYS A 73 20.96 -19.29 45.32
N GLN A 74 20.11 -20.08 44.65
CA GLN A 74 20.16 -21.54 44.70
C GLN A 74 21.46 -22.15 44.13
N ASP A 75 22.09 -21.49 43.15
CA ASP A 75 23.35 -21.95 42.53
C ASP A 75 24.61 -21.38 43.21
N PHE A 76 24.45 -20.50 44.20
CA PHE A 76 25.55 -19.75 44.82
C PHE A 76 25.78 -20.11 46.29
N ILE A 77 25.00 -21.03 46.85
CA ILE A 77 25.16 -21.48 48.23
C ILE A 77 25.70 -22.91 48.27
N ASN A 78 26.77 -23.12 49.03
CA ASN A 78 27.09 -24.44 49.53
C ASN A 78 26.01 -24.81 50.56
N GLU A 79 25.72 -26.11 50.76
CA GLU A 79 24.62 -26.63 51.63
C GLU A 79 24.65 -26.13 53.09
N GLN A 80 25.64 -25.32 53.48
CA GLN A 80 25.92 -24.85 54.84
C GLN A 80 25.86 -23.33 55.02
N GLU A 81 25.55 -22.54 53.99
CA GLU A 81 25.44 -21.07 54.12
C GLU A 81 24.05 -20.61 54.58
N PHE A 82 24.00 -19.81 55.65
CA PHE A 82 22.78 -19.23 56.21
C PHE A 82 22.26 -18.09 55.32
N VAL A 83 21.09 -18.28 54.70
CA VAL A 83 20.46 -17.29 53.83
C VAL A 83 19.30 -16.59 54.54
N TRP A 84 19.43 -15.28 54.72
CA TRP A 84 18.39 -14.40 55.26
C TRP A 84 17.99 -13.31 54.25
N PRO A 85 16.70 -12.98 54.08
CA PRO A 85 15.51 -13.57 54.72
C PRO A 85 15.18 -14.99 54.22
N ILE A 86 14.45 -15.75 55.04
CA ILE A 86 13.93 -17.09 54.68
C ILE A 86 13.13 -16.97 53.36
N GLY A 87 13.48 -17.80 52.37
CA GLY A 87 12.85 -17.80 51.04
C GLY A 87 13.63 -17.08 49.94
N ALA A 88 14.72 -16.38 50.26
CA ALA A 88 15.60 -15.75 49.24
C ALA A 88 16.44 -16.76 48.42
N LEU A 89 16.28 -18.07 48.67
CA LEU A 89 16.94 -19.12 47.91
C LEU A 89 16.33 -19.30 46.52
N LYS A 90 15.00 -19.29 46.42
CA LYS A 90 14.28 -19.50 45.17
C LYS A 90 14.23 -18.21 44.37
N SER A 91 14.34 -18.32 43.05
CA SER A 91 14.16 -17.17 42.16
C SER A 91 12.76 -16.59 42.31
N LYS A 92 12.67 -15.26 42.36
CA LYS A 92 11.41 -14.53 42.19
C LYS A 92 11.27 -14.12 40.74
N THR A 93 10.02 -14.10 40.29
CA THR A 93 9.67 -13.79 38.92
C THR A 93 8.61 -12.71 38.87
N ASP A 94 8.64 -11.87 37.83
CA ASP A 94 7.58 -10.92 37.52
C ASP A 94 7.29 -10.90 36.02
N ILE A 95 6.06 -10.53 35.65
CA ILE A 95 5.62 -10.42 34.26
C ILE A 95 5.00 -9.05 34.03
N LYS A 96 5.56 -8.30 33.09
CA LYS A 96 4.97 -7.05 32.59
C LYS A 96 4.49 -7.22 31.16
N ASN A 97 3.31 -6.70 30.91
CA ASN A 97 2.75 -6.58 29.58
C ASN A 97 2.77 -5.10 29.15
N LEU A 98 3.20 -4.85 27.92
CA LEU A 98 3.11 -3.56 27.26
C LEU A 98 2.29 -3.73 25.98
N GLU A 99 1.23 -2.94 25.84
CA GLU A 99 0.42 -2.91 24.62
C GLU A 99 1.17 -2.17 23.52
N ILE A 100 1.11 -2.73 22.31
CA ILE A 100 1.67 -2.16 21.10
C ILE A 100 0.51 -2.02 20.11
N THR A 101 0.37 -0.85 19.49
CA THR A 101 -0.57 -0.65 18.39
C THR A 101 0.23 -0.44 17.13
N VAL A 102 0.05 -1.35 16.17
CA VAL A 102 0.60 -1.21 14.83
C VAL A 102 -0.47 -0.60 13.94
N GLU A 103 -0.25 0.65 13.55
CA GLU A 103 -1.15 1.33 12.61
C GLU A 103 -1.01 0.69 11.23
N PRO A 104 -2.13 0.45 10.52
CA PRO A 104 -2.06 -0.04 9.15
C PRO A 104 -1.38 1.01 8.28
N VAL A 105 -0.38 0.59 7.51
CA VAL A 105 0.13 1.40 6.41
C VAL A 105 -0.87 1.28 5.28
N ASN A 106 -1.37 2.41 4.79
CA ASN A 106 -2.17 2.42 3.59
C ASN A 106 -1.27 2.08 2.39
N ASP A 107 -1.24 0.80 2.02
CA ASP A 107 -0.58 0.39 0.78
C ASP A 107 -1.30 1.00 -0.41
N ALA A 108 -0.52 1.47 -1.39
CA ALA A 108 -1.10 1.78 -2.70
C ALA A 108 -1.83 0.52 -3.20
N PRO A 109 -3.01 0.64 -3.81
CA PRO A 109 -3.76 -0.52 -4.29
C PRO A 109 -2.89 -1.34 -5.24
N ILE A 110 -2.53 -2.54 -4.79
CA ILE A 110 -1.87 -3.54 -5.61
C ILE A 110 -2.94 -4.49 -6.14
N LEU A 111 -2.97 -4.70 -7.46
CA LEU A 111 -3.78 -5.77 -8.02
C LEU A 111 -3.05 -7.09 -7.79
N ARG A 112 -3.40 -7.81 -6.73
CA ARG A 112 -2.94 -9.17 -6.47
C ARG A 112 -4.11 -10.14 -6.59
N GLY A 113 -4.18 -10.79 -7.75
CA GLY A 113 -5.29 -11.67 -8.13
C GLY A 113 -5.35 -12.05 -9.61
N PHE A 114 -4.24 -12.01 -10.35
CA PHE A 114 -4.16 -12.64 -11.67
C PHE A 114 -3.13 -13.75 -11.63
N SER A 115 -3.54 -14.91 -11.09
CA SER A 115 -3.09 -16.14 -11.74
C SER A 115 -3.53 -16.02 -13.19
N ILE A 116 -2.63 -16.27 -14.13
CA ILE A 116 -2.92 -16.47 -15.55
C ILE A 116 -3.93 -17.61 -15.70
N VAL A 117 -5.20 -17.31 -15.45
CA VAL A 117 -6.33 -18.19 -15.74
C VAL A 117 -7.31 -17.31 -16.51
N ASP A 118 -7.11 -17.39 -17.81
CA ASP A 118 -7.96 -16.89 -18.87
C ASP A 118 -8.11 -15.36 -18.98
N SER A 119 -7.29 -14.78 -19.85
CA SER A 119 -7.49 -13.46 -20.48
C SER A 119 -8.83 -13.30 -21.22
N SER A 120 -9.76 -14.26 -21.12
CA SER A 120 -11.07 -14.25 -21.74
C SER A 120 -12.14 -13.50 -20.92
N LEU A 121 -11.97 -13.34 -19.59
CA LEU A 121 -13.03 -12.78 -18.75
C LEU A 121 -12.66 -11.42 -18.14
N LEU A 122 -13.17 -10.35 -18.75
CA LEU A 122 -13.10 -8.99 -18.20
C LEU A 122 -14.04 -8.88 -16.98
N THR A 123 -13.57 -8.26 -15.90
CA THR A 123 -14.40 -7.92 -14.73
C THR A 123 -14.74 -6.42 -14.73
N SER A 124 -15.74 -6.00 -13.94
CA SER A 124 -16.06 -4.58 -13.76
C SER A 124 -14.87 -3.78 -13.22
N GLU A 125 -14.11 -4.35 -12.30
CA GLU A 125 -12.92 -3.73 -11.72
C GLU A 125 -11.79 -3.54 -12.75
N THR A 126 -11.50 -4.58 -13.54
CA THR A 126 -10.46 -4.50 -14.58
C THR A 126 -10.86 -3.58 -15.72
N ALA A 127 -12.15 -3.54 -16.07
CA ALA A 127 -12.71 -2.58 -17.01
C ALA A 127 -12.55 -1.14 -16.48
N LEU A 128 -12.91 -0.88 -15.22
CA LEU A 128 -12.77 0.43 -14.59
C LEU A 128 -11.30 0.86 -14.57
N LYS A 129 -10.38 -0.06 -14.26
CA LYS A 129 -8.93 0.23 -14.31
C LYS A 129 -8.48 0.59 -15.71
N ALA A 130 -8.89 -0.15 -16.74
CA ALA A 130 -8.52 0.15 -18.12
C ALA A 130 -8.97 1.56 -18.53
N ILE A 131 -10.17 1.96 -18.11
CA ILE A 131 -10.72 3.30 -18.32
C ILE A 131 -9.89 4.34 -17.57
N ARG A 132 -9.62 4.13 -16.28
CA ARG A 132 -8.79 5.02 -15.47
C ARG A 132 -7.41 5.26 -16.09
N SER A 133 -6.74 4.19 -16.51
CA SER A 133 -5.42 4.30 -17.13
C SER A 133 -5.42 5.11 -18.42
N TRP A 134 -6.50 5.05 -19.21
CA TRP A 134 -6.67 5.93 -20.37
C TRP A 134 -6.84 7.39 -19.94
N LEU A 135 -7.72 7.66 -18.95
CA LEU A 135 -8.00 9.02 -18.52
C LEU A 135 -6.79 9.71 -17.89
N GLU A 136 -5.98 8.98 -17.12
CA GLU A 136 -4.73 9.49 -16.53
C GLU A 136 -3.71 9.93 -17.58
N ILE A 137 -3.68 9.28 -18.76
CA ILE A 137 -2.74 9.61 -19.86
C ILE A 137 -3.39 10.44 -20.98
N LYS A 138 -4.69 10.74 -20.90
CA LYS A 138 -5.44 11.46 -21.94
C LYS A 138 -4.83 12.84 -22.21
N GLY A 139 -4.28 13.49 -21.18
CA GLY A 139 -3.54 14.74 -21.31
C GLY A 139 -2.24 14.64 -22.11
N GLU A 140 -1.56 13.48 -22.10
CA GLU A 140 -0.39 13.26 -22.96
C GLU A 140 -0.78 13.08 -24.44
N VAL A 141 -2.03 12.68 -24.70
CA VAL A 141 -2.55 12.47 -26.05
C VAL A 141 -3.13 13.75 -26.64
N LEU A 142 -3.76 14.58 -25.81
CA LEU A 142 -4.46 15.81 -26.23
C LEU A 142 -3.71 17.10 -25.82
N GLY A 143 -2.56 16.98 -25.17
CA GLY A 143 -1.74 18.08 -24.70
C GLY A 143 -0.85 18.71 -25.76
N PRO A 144 0.06 19.62 -25.35
CA PRO A 144 0.84 20.44 -26.28
C PRO A 144 1.81 19.65 -27.16
N SER A 145 2.16 18.41 -26.75
CA SER A 145 2.94 17.46 -27.55
C SER A 145 2.18 16.13 -27.69
N PRO A 146 1.22 16.03 -28.63
CA PRO A 146 0.32 14.87 -28.74
C PRO A 146 1.04 13.54 -29.01
N ASN A 147 0.97 12.60 -28.06
CA ASN A 147 1.49 11.25 -28.27
C ASN A 147 0.44 10.33 -28.92
N ARG A 148 0.49 10.23 -30.26
CA ARG A 148 -0.45 9.43 -31.06
C ARG A 148 -0.33 7.91 -30.83
N GLN A 149 0.82 7.42 -30.38
CA GLN A 149 1.01 5.99 -30.11
C GLN A 149 0.17 5.54 -28.93
N LEU A 150 0.09 6.38 -27.88
CA LEU A 150 -0.76 6.12 -26.71
C LEU A 150 -2.24 6.00 -27.11
N LEU A 151 -2.74 6.82 -28.04
CA LEU A 151 -4.12 6.71 -28.52
C LEU A 151 -4.45 5.29 -29.00
N SER A 152 -3.62 4.71 -29.87
CA SER A 152 -3.81 3.35 -30.43
C SER A 152 -3.60 2.23 -29.40
N LYS A 153 -2.86 2.51 -28.33
CA LYS A 153 -2.56 1.57 -27.24
C LYS A 153 -3.74 1.39 -26.27
N TYR A 154 -4.61 2.39 -26.14
CA TYR A 154 -5.69 2.40 -25.15
C TYR A 154 -7.10 2.46 -25.78
N THR A 155 -7.21 2.90 -27.03
CA THR A 155 -8.51 3.09 -27.70
C THR A 155 -8.60 2.34 -29.03
N THR A 156 -9.82 2.08 -29.47
CA THR A 156 -10.17 1.47 -30.76
C THR A 156 -11.51 2.03 -31.24
N GLY A 157 -12.02 1.56 -32.37
CA GLY A 157 -13.38 1.83 -32.83
C GLY A 157 -13.72 3.32 -32.99
N ALA A 158 -14.97 3.67 -32.69
CA ALA A 158 -15.51 5.01 -32.88
C ALA A 158 -14.80 6.05 -32.00
N TYR A 159 -14.44 5.69 -30.77
CA TYR A 159 -13.76 6.59 -29.85
C TYR A 159 -12.34 6.95 -30.33
N TYR A 160 -11.61 5.97 -30.88
CA TYR A 160 -10.29 6.22 -31.50
C TYR A 160 -10.41 7.24 -32.63
N GLU A 161 -11.33 7.04 -33.57
CA GLU A 161 -11.50 7.94 -34.72
C GLU A 161 -11.95 9.35 -34.31
N LYS A 162 -12.88 9.44 -33.34
CA LYS A 162 -13.30 10.74 -32.79
C LYS A 162 -12.12 11.48 -32.18
N THR A 163 -11.34 10.82 -31.34
CA THR A 163 -10.18 11.42 -30.67
C THR A 163 -9.08 11.80 -31.66
N ARG A 164 -8.86 10.98 -32.69
CA ARG A 164 -7.92 11.29 -33.79
C ARG A 164 -8.33 12.56 -34.54
N ARG A 165 -9.63 12.78 -34.78
CA ARG A 165 -10.15 14.03 -35.37
C ARG A 165 -9.93 15.22 -34.44
N THR A 166 -10.15 15.05 -33.13
CA THR A 166 -9.84 16.08 -32.13
C THR A 166 -8.36 16.46 -32.16
N ILE A 167 -7.44 15.50 -32.17
CA ILE A 167 -5.99 15.78 -32.29
C ILE A 167 -5.67 16.59 -33.54
N ASN A 168 -6.26 16.23 -34.70
CA ASN A 168 -6.04 16.98 -35.93
C ASN A 168 -6.57 18.42 -35.86
N TRP A 169 -7.72 18.64 -35.21
CA TRP A 169 -8.24 19.99 -34.98
C TRP A 169 -7.33 20.78 -34.05
N LEU A 170 -6.88 20.18 -32.94
CA LEU A 170 -5.95 20.79 -31.99
C LEU A 170 -4.65 21.24 -32.68
N SER A 171 -4.05 20.36 -33.50
CA SER A 171 -2.83 20.70 -34.24
C SER A 171 -3.02 21.85 -35.24
N ARG A 172 -4.18 21.95 -35.91
CA ARG A 172 -4.47 23.01 -36.89
C ARG A 172 -4.72 24.37 -36.25
N ASN A 173 -5.28 24.38 -35.05
CA ASN A 173 -5.68 25.59 -34.34
C ASN A 173 -4.68 26.00 -33.24
N ARG A 174 -3.46 25.42 -33.25
CA ARG A 174 -2.43 25.61 -32.20
C ARG A 174 -3.04 25.50 -30.79
N ALA A 175 -3.92 24.51 -30.63
CA ALA A 175 -4.70 24.30 -29.44
C ALA A 175 -4.29 23.01 -28.74
N TYR A 176 -4.50 22.94 -27.43
CA TYR A 176 -4.22 21.75 -26.63
C TYR A 176 -5.02 21.74 -25.33
N TYR A 177 -5.23 20.55 -24.78
CA TYR A 177 -5.83 20.40 -23.45
C TYR A 177 -4.78 20.12 -22.38
N THR A 178 -4.98 20.68 -21.20
CA THR A 178 -4.41 20.15 -19.96
C THR A 178 -5.52 19.53 -19.12
N TYR A 179 -5.15 18.59 -18.25
CA TYR A 179 -6.09 17.91 -17.37
C TYR A 179 -5.49 17.82 -15.98
N GLU A 180 -6.30 18.02 -14.96
CA GLU A 180 -5.99 17.53 -13.61
C GLU A 180 -6.20 16.01 -13.53
N LYS A 181 -5.72 15.41 -12.43
CA LYS A 181 -5.85 13.97 -12.22
C LYS A 181 -7.33 13.58 -12.11
N PRO A 182 -7.84 12.69 -12.98
CA PRO A 182 -9.25 12.34 -13.00
C PRO A 182 -9.62 11.50 -11.79
N VAL A 183 -10.88 11.62 -11.36
CA VAL A 183 -11.50 10.69 -10.40
C VAL A 183 -12.52 9.84 -11.15
N VAL A 184 -12.45 8.53 -10.96
CA VAL A 184 -13.40 7.58 -11.56
C VAL A 184 -14.06 6.72 -10.49
N GLU A 185 -15.33 6.44 -10.67
CA GLU A 185 -16.12 5.56 -9.81
C GLU A 185 -16.99 4.64 -10.66
N LEU A 186 -17.12 3.39 -10.23
CA LEU A 186 -18.07 2.48 -10.84
C LEU A 186 -19.48 2.90 -10.42
N VAL A 187 -20.34 3.21 -11.41
CA VAL A 187 -21.73 3.59 -11.16
C VAL A 187 -22.68 2.42 -11.43
N GLY A 188 -22.30 1.47 -12.30
CA GLY A 188 -23.03 0.21 -12.46
C GLY A 188 -22.99 -0.38 -13.88
N ASN A 189 -24.01 -1.18 -14.21
CA ASN A 189 -24.29 -1.73 -15.56
C ASN A 189 -23.10 -2.42 -16.26
N PHE A 190 -22.33 -3.21 -15.52
CA PHE A 190 -21.30 -4.04 -16.13
C PHE A 190 -21.93 -5.22 -16.87
N GLN A 191 -21.72 -5.29 -18.18
CA GLN A 191 -22.13 -6.43 -19.01
C GLN A 191 -20.93 -6.88 -19.83
N LEU A 192 -20.69 -8.19 -19.84
CA LEU A 192 -19.63 -8.81 -20.63
C LEU A 192 -20.24 -9.73 -21.68
N SER A 193 -19.74 -9.60 -22.90
CA SER A 193 -19.85 -10.57 -23.98
C SER A 193 -18.45 -11.04 -24.39
N ALA A 194 -18.35 -12.07 -25.23
CA ALA A 194 -17.08 -12.72 -25.55
C ALA A 194 -15.95 -11.77 -26.04
N LYS A 195 -16.27 -10.66 -26.71
CA LYS A 195 -15.26 -9.69 -27.22
C LYS A 195 -15.57 -8.23 -26.91
N GLN A 196 -16.68 -7.96 -26.22
CA GLN A 196 -17.13 -6.61 -25.93
C GLN A 196 -17.69 -6.54 -24.51
N ALA A 197 -17.45 -5.42 -23.83
CA ALA A 197 -18.05 -5.15 -22.54
C ALA A 197 -18.63 -3.73 -22.49
N THR A 198 -19.69 -3.55 -21.71
CA THR A 198 -20.23 -2.23 -21.38
C THR A 198 -20.15 -1.99 -19.88
N ILE A 199 -19.88 -0.76 -19.48
CA ILE A 199 -19.75 -0.35 -18.07
C ILE A 199 -20.14 1.12 -17.92
N ASP A 200 -20.91 1.43 -16.87
CA ASP A 200 -21.25 2.81 -16.53
C ASP A 200 -20.31 3.33 -15.44
N VAL A 201 -19.65 4.44 -15.74
CA VAL A 201 -18.58 5.02 -14.92
C VAL A 201 -18.85 6.50 -14.71
N GLY A 202 -18.83 6.91 -13.44
CA GLY A 202 -18.82 8.31 -13.05
C GLY A 202 -17.39 8.84 -13.21
N VAL A 203 -17.24 9.93 -13.95
CA VAL A 203 -15.95 10.53 -14.27
C VAL A 203 -16.00 12.00 -13.86
N TYR A 204 -15.08 12.40 -12.98
CA TYR A 204 -14.77 13.81 -12.74
C TYR A 204 -13.48 14.16 -13.46
N GLU A 205 -13.57 15.11 -14.39
CA GLU A 205 -12.44 15.69 -15.13
C GLU A 205 -12.47 17.21 -14.98
N SER A 206 -11.28 17.82 -14.93
CA SER A 206 -11.08 19.26 -15.00
C SER A 206 -10.20 19.57 -16.22
N PRO A 207 -10.78 19.64 -17.44
CA PRO A 207 -10.05 20.00 -18.63
C PRO A 207 -9.82 21.51 -18.71
N THR A 208 -8.68 21.93 -19.25
CA THR A 208 -8.45 23.32 -19.68
C THR A 208 -8.02 23.33 -21.14
N LEU A 209 -8.82 23.96 -22.00
CA LEU A 209 -8.49 24.14 -23.42
C LEU A 209 -7.73 25.45 -23.61
N TYR A 210 -6.58 25.36 -24.26
CA TYR A 210 -5.84 26.51 -24.77
C TYR A 210 -5.99 26.58 -26.29
N ILE A 211 -6.24 27.76 -26.85
CA ILE A 211 -6.18 28.07 -28.28
C ILE A 211 -5.25 29.27 -28.43
N ASP A 212 -4.17 29.12 -29.19
CA ASP A 212 -3.13 30.15 -29.31
C ASP A 212 -2.54 30.59 -27.96
N GLY A 213 -2.53 29.69 -26.97
CA GLY A 213 -2.07 29.98 -25.60
C GLY A 213 -3.10 30.70 -24.71
N VAL A 214 -4.29 31.01 -25.22
CA VAL A 214 -5.39 31.64 -24.46
C VAL A 214 -6.41 30.58 -24.04
N ILE A 215 -6.92 30.69 -22.82
CA ILE A 215 -7.93 29.76 -22.29
C ILE A 215 -9.28 29.98 -22.99
N ASP A 216 -9.86 28.90 -23.48
CA ASP A 216 -11.28 28.86 -23.88
C ASP A 216 -12.12 28.39 -22.70
N GLU A 217 -12.77 29.34 -22.01
CA GLU A 217 -13.58 29.06 -20.81
C GLU A 217 -14.80 28.17 -21.11
N SER A 218 -15.33 28.19 -22.34
CA SER A 218 -16.50 27.40 -22.72
C SER A 218 -16.19 25.90 -22.71
N ALA A 219 -14.94 25.54 -23.01
CA ALA A 219 -14.44 24.17 -23.07
C ALA A 219 -13.59 23.77 -21.85
N SER A 220 -13.48 24.63 -20.84
CA SER A 220 -12.61 24.45 -19.65
C SER A 220 -13.39 24.28 -18.34
N ARG A 221 -14.60 23.74 -18.41
CA ARG A 221 -15.47 23.54 -17.24
C ARG A 221 -15.21 22.17 -16.62
N ASP A 222 -14.90 22.17 -15.32
CA ASP A 222 -14.84 20.96 -14.53
C ASP A 222 -16.24 20.38 -14.29
N GLY A 223 -16.32 19.08 -14.05
CA GLY A 223 -17.61 18.48 -13.75
C GLY A 223 -17.56 16.97 -13.64
N LYS A 224 -18.48 16.46 -12.82
CA LYS A 224 -18.76 15.04 -12.71
C LYS A 224 -19.84 14.67 -13.72
N LYS A 225 -19.55 13.68 -14.57
CA LYS A 225 -20.46 13.15 -15.59
C LYS A 225 -20.43 11.64 -15.57
N THR A 226 -21.56 11.01 -15.85
CA THR A 226 -21.66 9.55 -15.97
C THR A 226 -21.62 9.16 -17.43
N TYR A 227 -20.73 8.24 -17.77
CA TYR A 227 -20.54 7.74 -19.12
C TYR A 227 -20.74 6.24 -19.20
N ARG A 228 -21.33 5.78 -20.31
CA ARG A 228 -21.28 4.38 -20.74
C ARG A 228 -20.05 4.19 -21.59
N PHE A 229 -19.12 3.37 -21.11
CA PHE A 229 -17.97 2.93 -21.89
C PHE A 229 -18.28 1.59 -22.55
N THR A 230 -17.93 1.48 -23.83
CA THR A 230 -17.85 0.20 -24.53
C THR A 230 -16.37 -0.16 -24.70
N LEU A 231 -15.98 -1.32 -24.18
CA LEU A 231 -14.64 -1.87 -24.31
C LEU A 231 -14.66 -3.02 -25.32
N GLU A 232 -13.61 -3.14 -26.13
CA GLU A 232 -13.42 -4.25 -27.06
C GLU A 232 -12.07 -4.93 -26.83
N PHE A 233 -12.06 -6.26 -26.89
CA PHE A 233 -10.85 -7.04 -26.81
C PHE A 233 -10.17 -7.11 -28.18
N ASN A 234 -9.02 -6.45 -28.31
CA ASN A 234 -8.26 -6.34 -29.56
C ASN A 234 -6.76 -6.49 -29.29
N ASN A 235 -6.09 -7.37 -30.04
CA ASN A 235 -4.66 -7.66 -29.91
C ASN A 235 -4.24 -8.01 -28.48
N GLY A 236 -5.01 -8.88 -27.81
CA GLY A 236 -4.71 -9.33 -26.45
C GLY A 236 -5.00 -8.30 -25.36
N LYS A 237 -5.67 -7.18 -25.68
CA LYS A 237 -5.93 -6.10 -24.71
C LYS A 237 -7.33 -5.51 -24.89
N TRP A 238 -7.99 -5.23 -23.77
CA TRP A 238 -9.22 -4.43 -23.76
C TRP A 238 -8.92 -2.96 -24.02
N LYS A 239 -9.63 -2.37 -24.99
CA LYS A 239 -9.49 -0.97 -25.41
C LYS A 239 -10.83 -0.28 -25.43
N ILE A 240 -10.85 1.03 -25.19
CA ILE A 240 -12.08 1.83 -25.27
C ILE A 240 -12.49 1.98 -26.72
N ALA A 241 -13.61 1.37 -27.09
CA ALA A 241 -14.17 1.38 -28.44
C ALA A 241 -15.19 2.51 -28.63
N ASN A 242 -15.97 2.82 -27.59
CA ASN A 242 -16.98 3.87 -27.62
C ASN A 242 -17.22 4.47 -26.22
N VAL A 243 -17.70 5.72 -26.18
CA VAL A 243 -18.07 6.44 -24.94
C VAL A 243 -19.30 7.30 -25.20
N ILE A 244 -20.35 7.12 -24.38
CA ILE A 244 -21.62 7.85 -24.48
C ILE A 244 -21.91 8.52 -23.14
N LEU A 245 -22.30 9.80 -23.14
CA LEU A 245 -22.75 10.51 -21.94
C LEU A 245 -24.16 10.06 -21.58
N ILE A 246 -24.41 9.77 -20.29
CA ILE A 246 -25.71 9.29 -19.80
C ILE A 246 -26.37 10.32 -18.87
N SER A 247 -25.60 10.93 -17.96
CA SER A 247 -26.09 11.95 -17.00
C SER A 247 -25.00 12.93 -16.62
#